data_AF-D7FQW0-F1
#
_entry.id   AF-D7FQW0-F1
#
_cell.length_a   1.000
_cell.length_b   1.000
_cell.length_c   1.000
_cell.angle_alpha   90.00
_cell.angle_beta   90.00
_cell.angle_gamma   90.00
#
_symmetry.space_group_name_H-M   'P 1'
#
loop_
_entity.id
_entity.type
_entity.pdbx_description
1 polymer ?
#
loop_
_entity_poly.entity_id
_entity_poly.type
_entity_poly.pdbx_seq_one_letter_code
_entity_poly.pdbx_strand_id
1 'polypeptide(L)'
;MGVASDGNPFGVPGGLFCSFPVLCRGDGEWSFAEEFLLKEEAGHQLSLSVKELQEERSMVVEALGEDTSGPSPGSSISPSRGGAATKGCSNGGTPISSL
;
A
#
# COMPACT_ATOMS: atom_id res chain seq x y z
N MET A 1 -20.43 -9.03 -10.89
CA MET A 1 -19.54 -8.98 -12.07
C MET A 1 -18.16 -8.60 -11.57
N GLY A 2 -17.11 -9.31 -12.00
CA GLY A 2 -15.73 -8.95 -11.66
C GLY A 2 -15.33 -7.67 -12.39
N VAL A 3 -15.03 -6.61 -11.63
CA VAL A 3 -14.60 -5.30 -12.15
C VAL A 3 -13.53 -4.71 -11.25
N ALA A 4 -12.84 -3.67 -11.71
CA ALA A 4 -11.91 -2.90 -10.87
C ALA A 4 -12.65 -2.32 -9.66
N SER A 5 -12.07 -2.45 -8.47
CA SER A 5 -12.66 -1.99 -7.22
C SER A 5 -12.54 -0.48 -7.00
N ASP A 6 -11.90 0.27 -7.88
CA ASP A 6 -11.69 1.71 -7.69
C ASP A 6 -13.01 2.47 -7.61
N GLY A 7 -13.20 3.23 -6.53
CA GLY A 7 -14.40 4.03 -6.30
C GLY A 7 -15.67 3.23 -5.98
N ASN A 8 -15.58 1.94 -5.66
CA ASN A 8 -16.77 1.15 -5.29
C ASN A 8 -17.43 1.66 -3.99
N PRO A 9 -18.77 1.56 -3.85
CA PRO A 9 -19.50 2.00 -2.66
C PRO A 9 -19.52 0.96 -1.52
N PHE A 10 -18.90 -0.21 -1.70
CA PHE A 10 -19.00 -1.37 -0.80
C PHE A 10 -17.82 -1.50 0.18
N GLY A 11 -16.92 -0.52 0.20
CA GLY A 11 -15.79 -0.46 1.14
C GLY A 11 -14.62 -1.38 0.78
N VAL A 12 -14.59 -1.95 -0.42
CA VAL A 12 -13.45 -2.74 -0.89
C VAL A 12 -12.29 -1.80 -1.26
N PRO A 13 -11.03 -2.07 -0.88
CA PRO A 13 -9.89 -1.26 -1.30
C PRO A 13 -9.73 -1.24 -2.83
N GLY A 14 -9.30 -0.10 -3.38
CA GLY A 14 -8.96 0.05 -4.80
C GLY A 14 -7.79 -0.85 -5.23
N GLY A 15 -7.58 -0.96 -6.54
CA GLY A 15 -6.49 -1.77 -7.12
C GLY A 15 -6.69 -3.29 -7.04
N LEU A 16 -7.93 -3.74 -6.83
CA LEU A 16 -8.32 -5.16 -6.89
C LEU A 16 -9.32 -5.37 -8.01
N PHE A 17 -9.37 -6.60 -8.55
CA PHE A 17 -10.47 -7.05 -9.38
C PHE A 17 -11.40 -7.88 -8.49
N CYS A 18 -12.59 -7.36 -8.19
CA CYS A 18 -13.52 -7.98 -7.24
C CYS A 18 -14.92 -8.02 -7.85
N SER A 19 -15.74 -9.00 -7.42
CA SER A 19 -17.10 -9.14 -7.93
C SER A 19 -18.07 -8.25 -7.15
N PHE A 20 -18.73 -7.34 -7.85
CA PHE A 20 -19.73 -6.43 -7.27
C PHE A 20 -21.11 -6.59 -7.90
N PRO A 21 -22.18 -6.20 -7.19
CA PRO A 21 -23.47 -5.95 -7.82
C PRO A 21 -23.36 -4.71 -8.70
N VAL A 22 -23.81 -4.85 -9.94
CA VAL A 22 -23.73 -3.81 -10.98
C VAL A 22 -25.07 -3.68 -11.68
N LEU A 23 -25.34 -2.48 -12.20
CA LEU A 23 -26.44 -2.22 -13.11
C LEU A 23 -25.88 -2.12 -14.53
N CYS A 24 -26.24 -3.07 -15.39
CA CYS A 24 -25.87 -3.05 -16.80
C CYS A 24 -26.93 -2.27 -17.59
N ARG A 25 -26.52 -1.23 -18.33
CA ARG A 25 -27.43 -0.38 -19.11
C ARG A 25 -27.50 -0.78 -20.59
N GLY A 26 -26.60 -1.66 -21.04
CA GLY A 26 -26.46 -2.05 -22.44
C GLY A 26 -25.13 -1.54 -23.02
N ASP A 27 -24.75 -2.03 -24.20
CA ASP A 27 -23.60 -1.53 -24.98
C ASP A 27 -22.24 -1.52 -24.25
N GLY A 28 -22.07 -2.39 -23.25
CA GLY A 28 -20.87 -2.43 -22.41
C GLY A 28 -20.87 -1.42 -21.26
N GLU A 29 -21.88 -0.56 -21.16
CA GLU A 29 -22.06 0.40 -20.07
C GLU A 29 -22.61 -0.27 -18.82
N TRP A 30 -21.96 0.01 -17.69
CA TRP A 30 -22.36 -0.48 -16.38
C TRP A 30 -21.99 0.53 -15.28
N SER A 31 -22.65 0.43 -14.14
CA SER A 31 -22.29 1.16 -12.91
C SER A 31 -22.44 0.26 -11.70
N PHE A 32 -21.79 0.60 -10.58
CA PHE A 32 -22.10 -0.06 -9.30
C PHE A 32 -23.57 0.14 -8.94
N ALA A 33 -24.18 -0.86 -8.32
CA ALA A 33 -25.54 -0.76 -7.80
C ALA A 33 -25.53 -0.04 -6.44
N GLU A 34 -25.42 1.30 -6.44
CA GLU A 34 -25.27 2.12 -5.21
C GLU A 34 -26.43 2.00 -4.22
N GLU A 35 -27.64 1.68 -4.69
CA GLU A 35 -28.81 1.47 -3.82
C GLU A 35 -28.80 0.09 -3.13
N PHE A 36 -27.82 -0.77 -3.43
CA PHE A 36 -27.71 -2.08 -2.80
C PHE A 36 -27.04 -1.98 -1.44
N LEU A 37 -27.81 -2.28 -0.39
CA LEU A 37 -27.28 -2.36 0.97
C LEU A 37 -26.70 -3.76 1.23
N LEU A 38 -25.41 -3.79 1.56
CA LEU A 38 -24.75 -5.01 2.00
C LEU A 38 -25.19 -5.33 3.44
N LYS A 39 -25.70 -6.54 3.65
CA LYS A 39 -26.00 -7.03 5.00
C LYS A 39 -24.70 -7.33 5.76
N GLU A 40 -24.75 -7.33 7.08
CA GLU A 40 -23.58 -7.53 7.95
C GLU A 40 -22.87 -8.87 7.68
N GLU A 41 -23.64 -9.95 7.52
CA GLU A 41 -23.10 -11.27 7.19
C GLU A 41 -22.39 -11.30 5.84
N ALA A 42 -22.91 -10.57 4.85
CA ALA A 42 -22.30 -10.44 3.54
C ALA A 42 -21.02 -9.58 3.61
N GLY A 43 -20.98 -8.60 4.52
CA GLY A 43 -19.81 -7.74 4.74
C GLY A 43 -18.63 -8.54 5.28
N HIS A 44 -18.88 -9.46 6.21
CA HIS A 44 -17.84 -10.36 6.71
C HIS A 44 -17.28 -11.27 5.60
N GLN A 45 -18.15 -11.93 4.82
CA GLN A 45 -17.72 -12.78 3.70
C GLN A 45 -16.95 -12.00 2.63
N LEU A 46 -17.41 -10.77 2.34
CA LEU A 46 -16.71 -9.86 1.44
C LEU A 46 -15.31 -9.55 1.97
N SER A 47 -15.16 -9.24 3.27
CA SER A 47 -13.85 -8.97 3.86
C SER A 47 -12.88 -10.15 3.78
N LEU A 48 -13.38 -11.38 3.95
CA LEU A 48 -12.57 -12.60 3.80
C LEU A 48 -12.09 -12.77 2.36
N SER A 49 -12.99 -12.54 1.39
CA SER A 49 -12.66 -12.63 -0.05
C SER A 49 -11.69 -11.53 -0.47
N VAL A 50 -11.84 -10.31 0.06
CA VAL A 50 -10.92 -9.21 -0.20
C VAL A 50 -9.51 -9.51 0.32
N LYS A 51 -9.41 -10.13 1.49
CA LYS A 51 -8.12 -10.56 2.04
C LYS A 51 -7.44 -11.57 1.11
N GLU A 52 -8.17 -12.57 0.63
CA GLU A 52 -7.67 -13.55 -0.34
C GLU A 52 -7.16 -12.86 -1.62
N LEU A 53 -7.95 -11.95 -2.20
CA LEU A 53 -7.55 -11.20 -3.41
C LEU A 53 -6.29 -10.35 -3.20
N GLN A 54 -6.08 -9.80 -2.00
CA GLN A 54 -4.87 -9.05 -1.68
C GLN A 54 -3.64 -9.97 -1.59
N GLU A 55 -3.79 -11.15 -1.00
CA GLU A 55 -2.74 -12.17 -0.92
C GLU A 55 -2.37 -12.66 -2.33
N GLU A 56 -3.36 -12.97 -3.17
CA GLU A 56 -3.17 -13.33 -4.58
C GLU A 56 -2.43 -12.24 -5.36
N ARG A 57 -2.85 -10.98 -5.22
CA ARG A 57 -2.16 -9.84 -5.85
C ARG A 57 -0.70 -9.77 -5.40
N SER A 58 -0.42 -9.96 -4.11
CA SER A 58 0.96 -9.94 -3.59
C SER A 58 1.81 -11.03 -4.22
N MET A 59 1.30 -12.27 -4.29
CA MET A 59 2.03 -13.38 -4.92
C MET A 59 2.33 -13.12 -6.40
N VAL A 60 1.39 -12.52 -7.14
CA VAL A 60 1.59 -12.19 -8.56
C VAL A 60 2.61 -11.05 -8.73
N VAL A 61 2.56 -10.01 -7.88
CA VAL A 61 3.55 -8.92 -7.91
C VAL A 61 4.95 -9.46 -7.66
N GLU A 62 5.13 -10.33 -6.67
CA GLU A 62 6.40 -11.00 -6.39
C GLU A 62 6.87 -11.85 -7.58
N ALA A 63 5.96 -12.59 -8.22
CA ALA A 63 6.28 -13.46 -9.36
C ALA A 63 6.64 -12.69 -10.63
N LEU A 64 6.02 -11.54 -10.86
CA LEU A 64 6.30 -10.68 -12.01
C LEU A 64 7.58 -9.85 -11.81
N GLY A 65 8.12 -9.80 -10.60
CA GLY A 65 9.28 -8.98 -10.28
C GLY A 65 8.99 -7.48 -10.42
N GLU A 66 7.73 -7.07 -10.36
CA GLU A 66 7.35 -5.66 -10.40
C GLU A 66 7.66 -5.07 -9.03
N ASP A 67 8.89 -4.59 -8.88
CA ASP A 67 9.25 -3.69 -7.81
C ASP A 67 8.41 -2.41 -8.00
N THR A 68 7.25 -2.35 -7.36
CA THR A 68 6.58 -1.09 -7.05
C THR A 68 7.48 -0.27 -6.13
N SER A 69 8.55 0.29 -6.70
CA SER A 69 9.15 1.51 -6.25
C SER A 69 8.11 2.61 -6.46
N GLY A 70 7.26 2.79 -5.46
CA GLY A 70 6.55 4.05 -5.26
C GLY A 70 7.55 5.23 -5.32
N PRO A 71 7.08 6.46 -5.58
CA PRO A 71 7.93 7.60 -5.84
C PRO A 71 8.99 7.73 -4.74
N SER A 72 10.26 7.73 -5.17
CA SER A 72 11.44 7.73 -4.31
C SER A 72 11.32 8.77 -3.19
N PRO A 73 11.66 8.44 -1.92
CA PRO A 73 11.91 9.46 -0.93
C PRO A 73 13.09 10.30 -1.45
N GLY A 74 12.89 11.62 -1.47
CA GLY A 74 13.80 12.60 -2.06
C GLY A 74 15.26 12.29 -1.75
N SER A 75 16.03 12.15 -2.82
CA SER A 75 17.48 12.08 -2.78
C SER A 75 18.03 13.28 -2.03
N SER A 76 18.82 12.97 -1.01
CA SER A 76 19.63 13.87 -0.20
C SER A 76 20.42 14.86 -1.06
N ILE A 77 20.13 16.17 -0.89
CA ILE A 77 21.06 17.23 -1.27
C ILE A 77 21.84 17.62 -0.01
N SER A 78 23.06 17.09 0.11
CA SER A 78 24.07 17.55 1.04
C SER A 78 24.90 18.66 0.38
N PRO A 79 25.01 19.87 0.94
CA PRO A 79 26.05 20.81 0.52
C PRO A 79 27.29 20.62 1.38
N SER A 80 28.35 20.11 0.76
CA SER A 80 29.72 20.14 1.25
C SER A 80 30.30 21.55 1.13
N ARG A 81 30.73 22.16 2.24
CA ARG A 81 31.70 23.26 2.24
C ARG A 81 32.61 23.14 3.46
N GLY A 82 33.88 22.80 3.19
CA GLY A 82 34.96 22.77 4.17
C GLY A 82 35.50 24.16 4.52
N GLY A 83 36.21 24.22 5.65
CA GLY A 83 37.00 25.37 6.10
C GLY A 83 37.41 25.22 7.56
N ALA A 84 38.71 25.02 7.79
CA ALA A 84 39.36 24.57 9.02
C ALA A 84 39.52 25.63 10.14
N ALA A 85 39.64 25.18 11.40
CA ALA A 85 40.74 25.57 12.32
C ALA A 85 40.74 24.77 13.66
N THR A 86 41.91 24.21 13.93
CA THR A 86 42.52 23.57 15.13
C THR A 86 42.08 23.99 16.55
N LYS A 87 42.09 23.06 17.54
CA LYS A 87 43.22 22.78 18.50
C LYS A 87 42.76 22.17 19.86
N GLY A 88 43.51 21.16 20.37
CA GLY A 88 43.63 20.78 21.81
C GLY A 88 43.00 19.42 22.19
N CYS A 89 43.74 18.30 22.26
CA CYS A 89 44.63 17.78 23.33
C CYS A 89 43.93 17.02 24.49
N SER A 90 44.13 15.68 24.50
CA SER A 90 44.41 14.81 25.67
C SER A 90 43.25 14.53 26.66
N ASN A 91 43.00 13.36 27.27
CA ASN A 91 43.63 12.03 27.36
C ASN A 91 42.57 11.02 27.91
N GLY A 92 42.69 9.75 27.51
CA GLY A 92 42.64 8.55 28.38
C GLY A 92 41.36 8.16 29.16
N GLY A 93 40.84 6.96 28.90
CA GLY A 93 40.00 6.21 29.85
C GLY A 93 39.18 5.09 29.22
N THR A 94 39.68 3.85 29.23
CA THR A 94 38.95 2.61 28.88
C THR A 94 37.84 2.25 29.89
N PRO A 95 36.89 1.37 29.51
CA PRO A 95 35.56 1.27 30.11
C PRO A 95 35.49 0.29 31.29
N ILE A 96 34.53 0.50 32.18
CA ILE A 96 34.14 -0.48 33.20
C ILE A 96 32.63 -0.51 33.39
N SER A 97 32.11 -1.74 33.34
CA SER A 97 30.73 -2.21 33.49
C SER A 97 30.11 -1.97 34.87
N SER A 98 28.80 -2.28 34.97
CA SER A 98 27.91 -2.48 36.14
C SER A 98 26.84 -1.38 36.26
N LEU A 99 25.54 -1.64 36.38
CA LEU A 99 24.80 -2.71 37.08
C LEU A 99 23.62 -3.22 36.27
#